data_AF-A0A352LKK8-F1
#
_entry.id   AF-A0A352LKK8-F1
#
_cell.length_a   1.000
_cell.length_b   1.000
_cell.length_c   1.000
_cell.angle_alpha   90.00
_cell.angle_beta   90.00
_cell.angle_gamma   90.00
#
_symmetry.space_group_name_H-M   'P 1'
#
loop_
_entity.id
_entity.type
_entity.pdbx_description
1 polymer ?
#
loop_
_entity_poly.entity_id
_entity_poly.type
_entity_poly.pdbx_seq_one_letter_code
_entity_poly.pdbx_strand_id
1 'polypeptide(L)'
;PYEELYKRLQYYDAGESPGFNGHSLEDELETILKARPRQDWGYHLNGSWWHWFYADFTKYTDPPTEMAYRAREPIDESRLIKVYLSTRSVRNKDLFIDLLCFLYDHCSNRFALKLSMQGRADNICIWITRDDFFLLEQYVKEREESFVRRLSFVPYRGLMGISRDMCDPGTYNQTMAEIIFHYLKTRNKDEKISLESMYRNFIRLNFTKNDDKLFREFFHSVSLKAVMVILESLDLLAVNSNIPDDHPFLFSDRREWQLLNKYDNWHVFAYAWSLPDMNKLNHSIDCLPYQGKDEVWQIIQKDLQQKD
;
A
#
# COMPACT_ATOMS: atom_id res chain seq x y z
N PRO A 1 -16.77 16.45 1.75
CA PRO A 1 -15.81 16.83 0.68
C PRO A 1 -14.57 15.93 0.60
N TYR A 2 -13.84 15.77 1.72
CA TYR A 2 -12.68 14.87 1.80
C TYR A 2 -13.10 13.38 1.83
N GLU A 3 -14.05 13.01 2.69
CA GLU A 3 -14.53 11.63 2.82
C GLU A 3 -15.07 11.07 1.49
N GLU A 4 -15.77 11.91 0.71
CA GLU A 4 -16.24 11.58 -0.63
C GLU A 4 -15.09 11.34 -1.62
N LEU A 5 -14.03 12.14 -1.56
CA LEU A 5 -12.84 11.93 -2.39
C LEU A 5 -12.15 10.62 -2.00
N TYR A 6 -11.99 10.37 -0.70
CA TYR A 6 -11.38 9.15 -0.18
C TYR A 6 -12.15 7.89 -0.61
N LYS A 7 -13.49 7.89 -0.50
CA LYS A 7 -14.36 6.82 -1.00
C LYS A 7 -14.21 6.63 -2.50
N ARG A 8 -14.16 7.71 -3.29
CA ARG A 8 -13.99 7.65 -4.75
C ARG A 8 -12.65 7.06 -5.17
N LEU A 9 -11.56 7.39 -4.48
CA LEU A 9 -10.24 6.81 -4.77
C LEU A 9 -10.19 5.30 -4.57
N GLN A 10 -11.05 4.78 -3.70
CA GLN A 10 -11.18 3.35 -3.42
C GLN A 10 -12.23 2.68 -4.30
N TYR A 11 -12.86 3.42 -5.23
CA TYR A 11 -14.02 2.97 -6.01
C TYR A 11 -15.07 2.33 -5.11
N TYR A 12 -15.32 2.97 -3.97
CA TYR A 12 -16.27 2.46 -2.99
C TYR A 12 -17.68 2.47 -3.57
N ASP A 13 -18.30 1.31 -3.67
CA ASP A 13 -19.70 1.13 -4.05
C ASP A 13 -20.43 0.41 -2.91
N ALA A 14 -21.21 1.19 -2.15
CA ALA A 14 -22.01 0.68 -1.04
C ALA A 14 -23.14 -0.27 -1.49
N GLY A 15 -23.52 -0.25 -2.76
CA GLY A 15 -24.57 -1.10 -3.34
C GLY A 15 -24.07 -2.47 -3.79
N GLU A 16 -22.76 -2.62 -4.02
CA GLU A 16 -22.16 -3.89 -4.41
C GLU A 16 -21.75 -4.71 -3.17
N SER A 17 -22.51 -5.78 -2.90
CA SER A 17 -22.17 -6.74 -1.85
C SER A 17 -21.16 -7.78 -2.34
N PRO A 18 -20.06 -8.03 -1.60
CA PRO A 18 -19.14 -9.13 -1.91
C PRO A 18 -19.76 -10.53 -1.78
N GLY A 19 -20.95 -10.64 -1.20
CA GLY A 19 -21.71 -11.89 -1.12
C GLY A 19 -21.23 -12.86 -0.04
N PHE A 20 -20.50 -12.39 0.96
CA PHE A 20 -20.08 -13.18 2.12
C PHE A 20 -20.18 -12.35 3.40
N ASN A 21 -20.20 -13.01 4.55
CA ASN A 21 -20.02 -12.38 5.86
C ASN A 21 -18.70 -12.84 6.47
N GLY A 22 -18.03 -11.99 7.25
CA GLY A 22 -16.69 -12.25 7.75
C GLY A 22 -16.60 -13.51 8.61
N HIS A 23 -17.57 -13.75 9.49
CA HIS A 23 -17.61 -14.95 10.34
C HIS A 23 -17.77 -16.25 9.55
N SER A 24 -18.59 -16.25 8.50
CA SER A 24 -18.77 -17.42 7.64
C SER A 24 -17.49 -17.77 6.86
N LEU A 25 -16.74 -16.75 6.44
CA LEU A 25 -15.44 -16.94 5.80
C LEU A 25 -14.40 -17.43 6.81
N GLU A 26 -14.44 -16.93 8.04
CA GLU A 26 -13.61 -17.39 9.16
C GLU A 26 -13.80 -18.88 9.42
N ASP A 27 -15.05 -19.34 9.58
CA ASP A 27 -15.39 -20.75 9.82
C ASP A 27 -14.98 -21.66 8.66
N GLU A 28 -15.17 -21.20 7.42
CA GLU A 28 -14.79 -21.91 6.20
C GLU A 28 -13.26 -22.08 6.12
N LEU A 29 -12.50 -21.01 6.34
CA LEU A 29 -11.04 -21.05 6.33
C LEU A 29 -10.47 -21.88 7.48
N GLU A 30 -11.06 -21.80 8.67
CA GLU A 30 -10.68 -22.64 9.80
C GLU A 30 -10.83 -24.13 9.47
N THR A 31 -11.89 -24.52 8.76
CA THR A 31 -12.09 -25.89 8.29
C THR A 31 -11.04 -26.30 7.26
N ILE A 32 -10.74 -25.43 6.30
CA ILE A 32 -9.74 -25.68 5.25
C ILE A 32 -8.34 -25.83 5.84
N LEU A 33 -7.94 -24.93 6.75
CA LEU A 33 -6.60 -24.92 7.35
C LEU A 33 -6.39 -26.12 8.30
N LYS A 34 -7.42 -26.54 9.04
CA LYS A 34 -7.37 -27.78 9.84
C LYS A 34 -7.13 -29.04 9.01
N ALA A 35 -7.66 -29.07 7.78
CA ALA A 35 -7.42 -30.17 6.86
C ALA A 35 -6.02 -30.13 6.20
N ARG A 36 -5.25 -29.04 6.39
CA ARG A 36 -3.93 -28.80 5.79
C ARG A 36 -2.92 -28.39 6.87
N PRO A 37 -2.57 -29.24 7.84
CA PRO A 37 -1.73 -28.83 8.95
C PRO A 37 -0.28 -28.56 8.51
N ARG A 38 0.24 -27.36 8.80
CA ARG A 38 1.68 -27.06 8.83
C ARG A 38 2.15 -26.91 10.28
N GLN A 39 3.05 -27.80 10.71
CA GLN A 39 3.53 -27.85 12.11
C GLN A 39 4.35 -26.61 12.52
N ASP A 40 4.99 -25.96 11.55
CA ASP A 40 5.85 -24.79 11.74
C ASP A 40 5.10 -23.46 11.56
N TRP A 41 3.78 -23.49 11.38
CA TRP A 41 2.97 -22.28 11.14
C TRP A 41 1.86 -22.13 12.15
N GLY A 42 1.51 -20.87 12.38
CA GLY A 42 0.21 -20.56 12.91
C GLY A 42 -0.40 -19.36 12.23
N TYR A 43 -1.69 -19.20 12.48
CA TYR A 43 -2.52 -18.22 11.82
C TYR A 43 -3.54 -17.62 12.80
N HIS A 44 -3.99 -16.41 12.51
CA HIS A 44 -5.10 -15.74 13.17
C HIS A 44 -6.09 -15.29 12.10
N LEU A 45 -7.34 -15.71 12.24
CA LEU A 45 -8.43 -15.27 11.37
C LEU A 45 -9.32 -14.32 12.16
N ASN A 46 -9.81 -13.28 11.50
CA ASN A 46 -10.70 -12.31 12.12
C ASN A 46 -11.75 -11.81 11.12
N GLY A 47 -12.97 -12.33 11.25
CA GLY A 47 -14.14 -11.90 10.51
C GLY A 47 -14.97 -10.81 11.20
N SER A 48 -14.57 -10.36 12.38
CA SER A 48 -15.34 -9.42 13.21
C SER A 48 -15.07 -7.93 12.93
N TRP A 49 -14.06 -7.62 12.12
CA TRP A 49 -13.69 -6.24 11.79
C TRP A 49 -14.72 -5.61 10.84
N TRP A 50 -15.19 -4.40 11.14
CA TRP A 50 -16.35 -3.78 10.47
C TRP A 50 -16.35 -3.77 8.93
N HIS A 51 -15.19 -3.73 8.27
CA HIS A 51 -15.10 -3.62 6.81
C HIS A 51 -14.21 -4.67 6.15
N TRP A 52 -13.55 -5.51 6.94
CA TRP A 52 -12.50 -6.40 6.47
C TRP A 52 -12.59 -7.74 7.15
N PHE A 53 -12.39 -8.81 6.39
CA PHE A 53 -11.85 -10.04 6.93
C PHE A 53 -10.32 -9.92 6.97
N TYR A 54 -9.68 -10.36 8.06
CA TYR A 54 -8.22 -10.39 8.20
C TYR A 54 -7.73 -11.80 8.45
N ALA A 55 -6.62 -12.17 7.81
CA ALA A 55 -5.87 -13.38 8.12
C ALA A 55 -4.39 -13.05 8.25
N ASP A 56 -3.78 -13.45 9.37
CA ASP A 56 -2.34 -13.41 9.61
C ASP A 56 -1.76 -14.83 9.55
N PHE A 57 -0.53 -14.96 9.06
CA PHE A 57 0.19 -16.22 9.01
C PHE A 57 1.64 -16.00 9.42
N THR A 58 2.06 -16.69 10.47
CA THR A 58 3.39 -16.57 11.05
C THR A 58 4.06 -17.92 11.10
N LYS A 59 5.27 -17.98 10.54
CA LYS A 59 6.17 -19.13 10.71
C LYS A 59 6.90 -19.05 12.04
N TYR A 60 6.97 -20.17 12.72
CA TYR A 60 7.67 -20.33 13.98
C TYR A 60 8.98 -21.08 13.80
N THR A 61 10.00 -20.66 14.54
CA THR A 61 11.26 -21.40 14.64
C THR A 61 11.15 -22.58 15.59
N ASP A 62 10.24 -22.52 16.57
CA ASP A 62 9.88 -23.58 17.52
C ASP A 62 8.35 -23.66 17.67
N PRO A 63 7.74 -24.85 17.81
CA PRO A 63 6.29 -24.96 17.93
C PRO A 63 5.79 -24.12 19.12
N PRO A 64 4.95 -23.10 18.89
CA PRO A 64 4.48 -22.24 19.95
C PRO A 64 3.60 -23.03 20.91
N THR A 65 3.65 -22.70 22.20
CA THR A 65 2.62 -23.15 23.14
C THR A 65 1.27 -22.54 22.74
N GLU A 66 0.15 -23.19 23.09
CA GLU A 66 -1.18 -22.67 22.75
C GLU A 66 -1.44 -21.26 23.32
N MET A 67 -0.78 -20.90 24.44
CA MET A 67 -0.77 -19.52 24.96
C MET A 67 0.02 -18.55 24.08
N ALA A 68 1.19 -18.94 23.56
CA ALA A 68 1.96 -18.11 22.62
C ALA A 68 1.24 -17.92 21.27
N TYR A 69 0.38 -18.88 20.91
CA TYR A 69 -0.50 -18.76 19.75
C TYR A 69 -1.57 -17.67 19.91
N ARG A 70 -2.05 -17.44 21.15
CA ARG A 70 -3.13 -16.49 21.48
C ARG A 70 -2.65 -15.12 21.95
N ALA A 71 -1.43 -14.99 22.46
CA ALA A 71 -0.86 -13.75 23.00
C ALA A 71 -0.09 -12.89 21.98
N ARG A 72 -0.34 -13.08 20.68
CA ARG A 72 0.49 -12.51 19.61
C ARG A 72 0.47 -10.98 19.58
N GLU A 73 1.66 -10.39 19.45
CA GLU A 73 1.78 -9.04 18.89
C GLU A 73 1.37 -9.09 17.40
N PRO A 74 0.57 -8.13 16.92
CA PRO A 74 0.25 -8.02 15.50
C PRO A 74 1.51 -8.02 14.64
N ILE A 75 1.40 -8.54 13.41
CA ILE A 75 2.50 -8.45 12.43
C ILE A 75 2.88 -6.96 12.27
N ASP A 76 4.18 -6.66 12.40
CA ASP A 76 4.74 -5.37 11.97
C ASP A 76 4.69 -5.30 10.44
N GLU A 77 3.50 -4.97 9.92
CA GLU A 77 3.18 -4.83 8.50
C GLU A 77 4.09 -3.77 7.82
N SER A 78 4.71 -2.88 8.60
CA SER A 78 5.57 -1.78 8.11
C SER A 78 6.86 -2.26 7.41
N ARG A 79 7.28 -3.51 7.69
CA ARG A 79 8.44 -4.17 7.07
C ARG A 79 8.10 -4.98 5.83
N LEU A 80 6.81 -5.24 5.60
CA LEU A 80 6.34 -6.06 4.49
C LEU A 80 6.04 -5.20 3.26
N ILE A 81 6.07 -5.83 2.10
CA ILE A 81 5.59 -5.23 0.85
C ILE A 81 4.07 -5.28 0.91
N LYS A 82 3.42 -4.12 0.78
CA LYS A 82 1.97 -4.03 0.75
C LYS A 82 1.49 -4.09 -0.70
N VAL A 83 0.61 -5.03 -0.98
CA VAL A 83 0.08 -5.29 -2.32
C VAL A 83 -1.43 -5.20 -2.32
N TYR A 84 -1.97 -4.48 -3.30
CA TYR A 84 -3.38 -4.39 -3.60
C TYR A 84 -3.69 -5.20 -4.86
N LEU A 85 -4.64 -6.12 -4.75
CA LEU A 85 -5.18 -6.84 -5.89
C LEU A 85 -6.63 -6.41 -6.09
N SER A 86 -6.91 -5.82 -7.26
CA SER A 86 -8.27 -5.53 -7.70
C SER A 86 -8.78 -6.67 -8.57
N THR A 87 -9.93 -7.21 -8.21
CA THR A 87 -10.55 -8.32 -8.94
C THR A 87 -11.58 -7.78 -9.92
N ARG A 88 -11.84 -8.51 -11.02
CA ARG A 88 -12.89 -8.09 -11.98
C ARG A 88 -14.28 -8.14 -11.38
N SER A 89 -14.51 -9.13 -10.52
CA SER A 89 -15.75 -9.32 -9.75
C SER A 89 -15.51 -8.95 -8.29
N VAL A 90 -16.48 -8.29 -7.66
CA VAL A 90 -16.49 -8.07 -6.20
C VAL A 90 -16.84 -9.33 -5.41
N ARG A 91 -17.43 -10.35 -6.07
CA ARG A 91 -17.63 -11.69 -5.50
C ARG A 91 -16.37 -12.51 -5.73
N ASN A 92 -15.39 -12.29 -4.88
CA ASN A 92 -14.02 -12.82 -5.03
C ASN A 92 -13.59 -13.68 -3.83
N LYS A 93 -14.54 -14.11 -2.99
CA LYS A 93 -14.30 -14.98 -1.84
C LYS A 93 -13.50 -16.23 -2.22
N ASP A 94 -13.93 -16.93 -3.27
CA ASP A 94 -13.29 -18.19 -3.68
C ASP A 94 -11.87 -17.95 -4.21
N LEU A 95 -11.66 -16.87 -4.97
CA LEU A 95 -10.34 -16.46 -5.43
C LEU A 95 -9.42 -16.05 -4.26
N PHE A 96 -9.98 -15.45 -3.21
CA PHE A 96 -9.25 -15.12 -1.99
C PHE A 96 -8.87 -16.38 -1.20
N ILE A 97 -9.78 -17.34 -1.06
CA ILE A 97 -9.50 -18.63 -0.42
C ILE A 97 -8.39 -19.37 -1.18
N ASP A 98 -8.47 -19.41 -2.52
CA ASP A 98 -7.44 -20.02 -3.39
C ASP A 98 -6.07 -19.35 -3.19
N LEU A 99 -6.03 -18.02 -3.18
CA LEU A 99 -4.80 -17.24 -2.95
C LEU A 99 -4.21 -17.48 -1.57
N LEU A 100 -5.04 -17.43 -0.53
CA LEU A 100 -4.62 -17.67 0.85
C LEU A 100 -4.03 -19.07 0.99
N CYS A 101 -4.70 -20.08 0.43
CA CYS A 101 -4.20 -21.46 0.41
C CYS A 101 -2.87 -21.57 -0.33
N PHE A 102 -2.76 -20.96 -1.51
CA PHE A 102 -1.51 -20.95 -2.29
C PHE A 102 -0.35 -20.34 -1.48
N LEU A 103 -0.55 -19.18 -0.86
CA LEU A 103 0.49 -18.57 -0.01
C LEU A 103 0.79 -19.40 1.22
N TYR A 104 -0.24 -20.00 1.85
CA TYR A 104 -0.06 -20.88 2.99
C TYR A 104 0.75 -22.13 2.63
N ASP A 105 0.60 -22.68 1.43
CA ASP A 105 1.30 -23.89 1.01
C ASP A 105 2.73 -23.59 0.52
N HIS A 106 3.01 -22.39 0.01
CA HIS A 106 4.28 -22.08 -0.67
C HIS A 106 5.18 -21.04 0.01
N CYS A 107 4.65 -20.12 0.81
CA CYS A 107 5.48 -19.11 1.48
C CYS A 107 6.44 -19.76 2.48
N SER A 108 7.66 -19.22 2.50
CA SER A 108 8.70 -19.58 3.46
C SER A 108 8.73 -18.65 4.67
N ASN A 109 8.17 -17.46 4.55
CA ASN A 109 8.11 -16.45 5.61
C ASN A 109 6.68 -15.95 5.83
N ARG A 110 6.49 -15.23 6.94
CA ARG A 110 5.20 -14.66 7.36
C ARG A 110 4.53 -13.81 6.27
N PHE A 111 3.21 -13.82 6.26
CA PHE A 111 2.38 -12.94 5.43
C PHE A 111 1.05 -12.64 6.12
N ALA A 112 0.36 -11.61 5.65
CA ALA A 112 -1.01 -11.31 6.05
C ALA A 112 -1.84 -10.94 4.83
N LEU A 113 -3.16 -11.17 4.90
CA LEU A 113 -4.09 -10.69 3.89
C LEU A 113 -5.37 -10.13 4.51
N LYS A 114 -5.98 -9.17 3.83
CA LYS A 114 -7.32 -8.66 4.12
C LYS A 114 -8.19 -8.82 2.89
N LEU A 115 -9.45 -9.18 3.12
CA LEU A 115 -10.51 -9.19 2.10
C LEU A 115 -11.60 -8.20 2.51
N SER A 116 -11.96 -7.30 1.61
CA SER A 116 -13.02 -6.32 1.85
C SER A 116 -14.37 -7.00 1.96
N MET A 117 -15.14 -6.66 3.01
CA MET A 117 -16.55 -7.01 3.15
C MET A 117 -17.49 -5.98 2.49
N GLN A 118 -16.92 -5.03 1.73
CA GLN A 118 -17.63 -3.98 0.99
C GLN A 118 -17.18 -3.95 -0.48
N GLY A 119 -18.05 -3.49 -1.38
CA GLY A 119 -17.69 -3.20 -2.77
C GLY A 119 -16.67 -2.07 -2.85
N ARG A 120 -15.43 -2.38 -3.25
CA ARG A 120 -14.32 -1.42 -3.44
C ARG A 120 -13.28 -2.00 -4.41
N ALA A 121 -12.39 -1.18 -4.96
CA ALA A 121 -11.36 -1.64 -5.91
C ALA A 121 -10.13 -2.28 -5.25
N ASP A 122 -9.77 -1.93 -4.03
CA ASP A 122 -8.74 -2.62 -3.25
C ASP A 122 -9.38 -3.76 -2.46
N ASN A 123 -9.97 -4.71 -3.18
CA ASN A 123 -10.74 -5.80 -2.58
C ASN A 123 -9.86 -6.71 -1.72
N ILE A 124 -8.65 -7.00 -2.19
CA ILE A 124 -7.68 -7.85 -1.52
C ILE A 124 -6.43 -7.02 -1.25
N CYS A 125 -5.98 -6.99 0.01
CA CYS A 125 -4.73 -6.37 0.43
C CYS A 125 -3.83 -7.41 1.07
N ILE A 126 -2.54 -7.42 0.74
CA ILE A 126 -1.60 -8.47 1.12
C ILE A 126 -0.33 -7.81 1.63
N TRP A 127 0.21 -8.36 2.70
CA TRP A 127 1.52 -8.02 3.23
C TRP A 127 2.41 -9.25 3.13
N ILE A 128 3.46 -9.16 2.31
CA ILE A 128 4.35 -10.29 2.03
C ILE A 128 5.81 -9.85 2.14
N THR A 129 6.69 -10.78 2.48
CA THR A 129 8.13 -10.54 2.47
C THR A 129 8.64 -10.38 1.04
N ARG A 130 9.81 -9.75 0.87
CA ARG A 130 10.47 -9.71 -0.44
C ARG A 130 10.82 -11.12 -0.94
N ASP A 131 11.29 -11.98 -0.04
CA ASP A 131 11.74 -13.32 -0.40
C ASP A 131 10.60 -14.17 -0.99
N ASP A 132 9.36 -13.96 -0.53
CA ASP A 132 8.18 -14.68 -1.03
C ASP A 132 7.38 -13.90 -2.08
N PHE A 133 7.75 -12.65 -2.39
CA PHE A 133 6.98 -11.78 -3.31
C PHE A 133 6.81 -12.39 -4.71
N PHE A 134 7.80 -13.14 -5.18
CA PHE A 134 7.74 -13.80 -6.50
C PHE A 134 6.60 -14.82 -6.61
N LEU A 135 6.16 -15.41 -5.49
CA LEU A 135 5.01 -16.32 -5.46
C LEU A 135 3.73 -15.58 -5.85
N LEU A 136 3.59 -14.33 -5.39
CA LEU A 136 2.47 -13.48 -5.75
C LEU A 136 2.50 -13.12 -7.24
N GLU A 137 3.68 -12.82 -7.78
CA GLU A 137 3.88 -12.57 -9.22
C GLU A 137 3.44 -13.76 -10.06
N GLN A 138 3.85 -14.97 -9.66
CA GLN A 138 3.46 -16.21 -10.32
C GLN A 138 1.94 -16.40 -10.26
N TYR A 139 1.34 -16.30 -9.07
CA TYR A 139 -0.09 -16.53 -8.87
C TYR A 139 -0.94 -15.58 -9.71
N VAL A 140 -0.60 -14.28 -9.71
CA VAL A 140 -1.33 -13.26 -10.46
C VAL A 140 -1.19 -13.46 -11.96
N LYS A 141 0.00 -13.88 -12.44
CA LYS A 141 0.24 -14.19 -13.85
C LYS A 141 -0.55 -15.40 -14.34
N GLU A 142 -0.67 -16.44 -13.52
CA GLU A 142 -1.45 -17.65 -13.85
C GLU A 142 -2.96 -17.41 -13.89
N ARG A 143 -3.44 -16.33 -13.28
CA ARG A 143 -4.86 -15.95 -13.16
C ARG A 143 -5.10 -14.53 -13.67
N GLU A 144 -4.37 -14.12 -14.71
CA GLU A 144 -4.36 -12.74 -15.21
C GLU A 144 -5.78 -12.25 -15.56
N GLU A 145 -6.63 -13.16 -16.06
CA GLU A 145 -8.03 -12.89 -16.40
C GLU A 145 -8.89 -12.50 -15.19
N SER A 146 -8.50 -12.90 -13.98
CA SER A 146 -9.23 -12.63 -12.74
C SER A 146 -8.96 -11.24 -12.17
N PHE A 147 -7.84 -10.63 -12.54
CA PHE A 147 -7.35 -9.36 -11.99
C PHE A 147 -7.43 -8.19 -12.98
N VAL A 148 -7.39 -6.97 -12.45
CA VAL A 148 -7.45 -5.73 -13.24
C VAL A 148 -6.74 -4.59 -12.49
N ARG A 149 -6.22 -3.59 -13.19
CA ARG A 149 -5.73 -2.35 -12.56
C ARG A 149 -6.92 -1.40 -12.36
N ARG A 150 -7.26 -1.08 -11.11
CA ARG A 150 -8.35 -0.13 -10.80
C ARG A 150 -7.91 1.10 -10.01
N LEU A 151 -6.83 1.03 -9.24
CA LEU A 151 -6.45 2.08 -8.29
C LEU A 151 -5.53 3.11 -8.96
N SER A 152 -6.10 4.19 -9.50
CA SER A 152 -5.36 5.18 -10.31
C SER A 152 -4.21 5.90 -9.59
N PHE A 153 -4.20 5.87 -8.26
CA PHE A 153 -3.18 6.52 -7.43
C PHE A 153 -2.31 5.52 -6.68
N VAL A 154 -2.25 4.28 -7.15
CA VAL A 154 -1.35 3.24 -6.66
C VAL A 154 -0.41 2.84 -7.80
N PRO A 155 0.91 2.85 -7.58
CA PRO A 155 1.87 2.34 -8.56
C PRO A 155 1.75 0.83 -8.75
N TYR A 156 1.98 0.35 -9.98
CA TYR A 156 1.72 -1.05 -10.33
C TYR A 156 2.98 -1.82 -10.70
N ARG A 157 2.98 -3.10 -10.35
CA ARG A 157 3.82 -4.15 -10.94
C ARG A 157 2.93 -5.22 -11.57
N GLY A 158 2.86 -5.27 -12.89
CA GLY A 158 1.87 -6.12 -13.58
C GLY A 158 0.46 -5.71 -13.14
N LEU A 159 -0.37 -6.64 -12.65
CA LEU A 159 -1.71 -6.33 -12.13
C LEU A 159 -1.74 -6.02 -10.62
N MET A 160 -0.57 -5.96 -9.97
CA MET A 160 -0.45 -5.76 -8.53
C MET A 160 -0.16 -4.29 -8.22
N GLY A 161 -1.06 -3.62 -7.50
CA GLY A 161 -0.78 -2.30 -6.97
C GLY A 161 0.14 -2.44 -5.75
N ILE A 162 1.20 -1.65 -5.62
CA ILE A 162 2.17 -1.81 -4.53
C ILE A 162 2.34 -0.48 -3.79
N SER A 163 2.38 -0.56 -2.47
CA SER A 163 2.77 0.54 -1.59
C SER A 163 3.53 0.01 -0.38
N ARG A 164 3.65 0.83 0.67
CA ARG A 164 4.18 0.46 1.99
C ARG A 164 3.26 1.03 3.05
N ASP A 165 3.18 0.35 4.20
CA ASP A 165 2.57 0.97 5.35
C ASP A 165 3.45 2.10 5.89
N MET A 166 2.78 3.22 6.09
CA MET A 166 3.30 4.43 6.67
C MET A 166 3.09 4.26 8.18
N CYS A 167 4.12 4.41 9.00
CA CYS A 167 4.05 4.18 10.46
C CYS A 167 3.18 5.23 11.20
N ASP A 168 2.32 5.92 10.46
CA ASP A 168 1.42 6.98 10.89
C ASP A 168 0.01 6.42 11.11
N PRO A 169 -0.86 7.11 11.85
CA PRO A 169 -2.25 6.69 12.04
C PRO A 169 -3.07 6.64 10.74
N GLY A 170 -2.55 7.13 9.61
CA GLY A 170 -3.22 7.14 8.31
C GLY A 170 -2.73 6.06 7.34
N THR A 171 -3.65 5.54 6.51
CA THR A 171 -3.30 4.59 5.44
C THR A 171 -2.76 5.30 4.19
N TYR A 172 -2.05 4.57 3.30
CA TYR A 172 -1.58 5.11 2.01
C TYR A 172 -2.67 5.87 1.23
N ASN A 173 -3.83 5.23 1.09
CA ASN A 173 -4.97 5.82 0.38
C ASN A 173 -5.52 7.07 1.08
N GLN A 174 -5.43 7.13 2.41
CA GLN A 174 -5.87 8.28 3.20
C GLN A 174 -4.95 9.47 2.94
N THR A 175 -3.64 9.28 3.05
CA THR A 175 -2.66 10.33 2.80
C THR A 175 -2.71 10.81 1.36
N MET A 176 -2.86 9.91 0.38
CA MET A 176 -3.07 10.31 -1.01
C MET A 176 -4.34 11.15 -1.19
N ALA A 177 -5.44 10.79 -0.54
CA ALA A 177 -6.68 11.57 -0.57
C ALA A 177 -6.49 12.97 0.03
N GLU A 178 -5.76 13.09 1.14
CA GLU A 178 -5.46 14.35 1.79
C GLU A 178 -4.62 15.25 0.88
N ILE A 179 -3.58 14.71 0.24
CA ILE A 179 -2.75 15.45 -0.72
C ILE A 179 -3.57 15.98 -1.88
N ILE A 180 -4.41 15.13 -2.50
CA ILE A 180 -5.27 15.52 -3.61
C ILE A 180 -6.26 16.60 -3.15
N PHE A 181 -6.88 16.42 -1.98
CA PHE A 181 -7.82 17.39 -1.43
C PHE A 181 -7.18 18.76 -1.19
N HIS A 182 -5.98 18.79 -0.63
CA HIS A 182 -5.24 20.03 -0.38
C HIS A 182 -4.78 20.69 -1.67
N TYR A 183 -4.30 19.92 -2.65
CA TYR A 183 -3.95 20.44 -3.97
C TYR A 183 -5.16 21.09 -4.65
N LEU A 184 -6.32 20.42 -4.65
CA LEU A 184 -7.54 20.96 -5.25
C LEU A 184 -8.04 22.23 -4.56
N LYS A 185 -7.79 22.39 -3.26
CA LYS A 185 -8.14 23.59 -2.50
C LYS A 185 -7.21 24.78 -2.75
N THR A 186 -5.92 24.52 -2.98
CA THR A 186 -4.88 25.56 -3.01
C THR A 186 -4.44 25.94 -4.41
N ARG A 187 -4.75 25.13 -5.43
CA ARG A 187 -4.46 25.43 -6.83
C ARG A 187 -5.25 26.64 -7.32
N ASN A 188 -4.69 27.36 -8.30
CA ASN A 188 -5.48 28.31 -9.05
C ASN A 188 -6.58 27.56 -9.83
N LYS A 189 -7.81 28.07 -9.83
CA LYS A 189 -8.95 27.43 -10.50
C LYS A 189 -8.76 27.36 -12.01
N ASP A 190 -8.04 28.34 -12.57
CA ASP A 190 -7.79 28.47 -14.00
C ASP A 190 -6.62 27.59 -14.49
N GLU A 191 -5.83 27.03 -13.57
CA GLU A 191 -4.77 26.08 -13.92
C GLU A 191 -5.35 24.69 -14.19
N LYS A 192 -4.83 24.02 -15.22
CA LYS A 192 -5.15 22.61 -15.48
C LYS A 192 -4.65 21.75 -14.32
N ILE A 193 -5.49 20.79 -13.90
CA ILE A 193 -5.14 19.78 -12.91
C ILE A 193 -4.04 18.89 -13.51
N SER A 194 -2.91 18.74 -12.83
CA SER A 194 -1.85 17.82 -13.25
C SER A 194 -1.16 17.16 -12.05
N LEU A 195 -0.72 15.92 -12.25
CA LEU A 195 0.03 15.16 -11.23
C LEU A 195 1.36 15.85 -10.90
N GLU A 196 2.03 16.42 -11.91
CA GLU A 196 3.27 17.19 -11.73
C GLU A 196 3.03 18.44 -10.86
N SER A 197 1.95 19.20 -11.10
CA SER A 197 1.59 20.34 -10.27
C SER A 197 1.25 19.91 -8.84
N MET A 198 0.54 18.79 -8.67
CA MET A 198 0.24 18.23 -7.35
C MET A 198 1.51 17.80 -6.61
N TYR A 199 2.44 17.12 -7.31
CA TYR A 199 3.74 16.72 -6.80
C TYR A 199 4.59 17.94 -6.40
N ARG A 200 4.70 18.94 -7.28
CA ARG A 200 5.42 20.20 -6.99
C ARG A 200 4.80 20.94 -5.82
N ASN A 201 3.46 20.95 -5.73
CA ASN A 201 2.73 21.53 -4.63
C ASN A 201 3.03 20.77 -3.32
N PHE A 202 2.97 19.44 -3.33
CA PHE A 202 3.33 18.57 -2.20
C PHE A 202 4.77 18.80 -1.72
N ILE A 203 5.76 18.76 -2.63
CA ILE A 203 7.17 19.04 -2.32
C ILE A 203 7.34 20.46 -1.78
N ARG A 204 6.85 21.49 -2.49
CA ARG A 204 6.98 22.87 -2.04
C ARG A 204 6.45 23.00 -0.61
N LEU A 205 5.32 22.40 -0.35
CA LEU A 205 4.62 22.56 0.91
C LEU A 205 5.19 21.74 2.08
N ASN A 206 5.84 20.61 1.82
CA ASN A 206 6.56 19.84 2.84
C ASN A 206 7.95 20.42 3.16
N PHE A 207 8.58 21.10 2.20
CA PHE A 207 9.98 21.50 2.30
C PHE A 207 10.19 23.02 2.44
N THR A 208 9.14 23.84 2.31
CA THR A 208 9.21 25.29 2.57
C THR A 208 8.47 25.66 3.85
N LYS A 209 8.99 26.64 4.60
CA LYS A 209 8.28 27.27 5.72
C LYS A 209 7.04 27.97 5.14
N ASN A 210 5.90 27.29 5.16
CA ASN A 210 4.64 27.87 4.70
C ASN A 210 3.89 28.51 5.87
N ASP A 211 3.24 29.65 5.65
CA ASP A 211 2.60 30.41 6.73
C ASP A 211 1.20 29.92 7.14
N ASP A 212 0.61 29.02 6.35
CA ASP A 212 -0.70 28.44 6.63
C ASP A 212 -0.65 27.44 7.81
N LYS A 213 -1.36 27.78 8.89
CA LYS A 213 -1.36 27.06 10.18
C LYS A 213 -2.02 25.67 10.09
N LEU A 214 -3.18 25.56 9.43
CA LEU A 214 -3.89 24.28 9.27
C LEU A 214 -3.10 23.32 8.37
N PHE A 215 -2.41 23.88 7.40
CA PHE A 215 -1.56 23.14 6.50
C PHE A 215 -0.29 22.62 7.20
N ARG A 216 0.33 23.45 8.04
CA ARG A 216 1.46 23.04 8.90
C ARG A 216 1.07 21.88 9.83
N GLU A 217 -0.09 21.95 10.48
CA GLU A 217 -0.53 20.92 11.43
C GLU A 217 -0.64 19.52 10.80
N PHE A 218 -1.16 19.41 9.58
CA PHE A 218 -1.25 18.12 8.87
C PHE A 218 0.13 17.60 8.45
N PHE A 219 0.99 18.43 7.86
CA PHE A 219 2.28 17.97 7.32
C PHE A 219 3.38 17.80 8.37
N HIS A 220 3.31 18.53 9.50
CA HIS A 220 4.19 18.26 10.65
C HIS A 220 3.89 16.90 11.32
N SER A 221 2.72 16.30 11.07
CA SER A 221 2.36 14.98 11.58
C SER A 221 2.54 13.84 10.57
N VAL A 222 2.99 14.11 9.34
CA VAL A 222 3.30 13.07 8.35
C VAL A 222 4.74 12.60 8.57
N SER A 223 4.94 11.29 8.79
CA SER A 223 6.29 10.74 8.97
C SER A 223 7.16 10.94 7.74
N LEU A 224 8.47 10.98 7.96
CA LEU A 224 9.44 11.01 6.87
C LEU A 224 9.27 9.79 5.92
N LYS A 225 8.93 8.63 6.48
CA LYS A 225 8.61 7.42 5.70
C LYS A 225 7.42 7.64 4.79
N ALA A 226 6.33 8.21 5.30
CA ALA A 226 5.15 8.53 4.49
C ALA A 226 5.50 9.48 3.35
N VAL A 227 6.28 10.54 3.61
CA VAL A 227 6.76 11.46 2.56
C VAL A 227 7.49 10.68 1.47
N MET A 228 8.47 9.84 1.82
CA MET A 228 9.22 9.05 0.84
C MET A 228 8.32 8.10 0.05
N VAL A 229 7.43 7.36 0.72
CA VAL A 229 6.50 6.43 0.05
C VAL A 229 5.63 7.17 -0.97
N ILE A 230 5.15 8.35 -0.62
CA ILE A 230 4.32 9.17 -1.50
C ILE A 230 5.13 9.71 -2.68
N LEU A 231 6.36 10.20 -2.45
CA LEU A 231 7.21 10.71 -3.54
C LEU A 231 7.56 9.64 -4.56
N GLU A 232 8.00 8.48 -4.10
CA GLU A 232 8.28 7.31 -4.95
C GLU A 232 7.01 6.88 -5.72
N SER A 233 5.84 6.97 -5.07
CA SER A 233 4.57 6.64 -5.73
C SER A 233 4.21 7.64 -6.82
N LEU A 234 4.33 8.94 -6.54
CA LEU A 234 4.03 9.99 -7.49
C LEU A 234 4.98 9.98 -8.69
N ASP A 235 6.25 9.64 -8.48
CA ASP A 235 7.23 9.51 -9.56
C ASP A 235 6.84 8.37 -10.53
N LEU A 236 6.60 7.16 -10.00
CA LEU A 236 6.14 6.02 -10.79
C LEU A 236 4.82 6.30 -11.54
N LEU A 237 3.87 7.00 -10.89
CA LEU A 237 2.61 7.40 -11.51
C LEU A 237 2.81 8.46 -12.60
N ALA A 238 3.78 9.36 -12.43
CA ALA A 238 4.09 10.41 -13.39
C ALA A 238 4.77 9.91 -14.67
N VAL A 239 5.50 8.79 -14.58
CA VAL A 239 6.13 8.11 -15.73
C VAL A 239 5.39 6.84 -16.18
N ASN A 240 4.27 6.50 -15.52
CA ASN A 240 3.40 5.35 -15.80
C ASN A 240 4.20 4.05 -15.97
N SER A 241 5.28 3.96 -15.21
CA SER A 241 6.21 2.86 -15.31
C SER A 241 5.70 1.72 -14.44
N ASN A 242 5.93 0.51 -14.92
CA ASN A 242 5.86 -0.65 -14.06
C ASN A 242 6.97 -0.57 -13.00
N ILE A 243 6.70 -0.96 -11.76
CA ILE A 243 7.70 -0.98 -10.70
C ILE A 243 8.84 -1.94 -11.07
N PRO A 244 10.10 -1.47 -11.19
CA PRO A 244 11.24 -2.32 -11.51
C PRO A 244 11.69 -3.17 -10.30
N ASP A 245 12.52 -4.19 -10.54
CA ASP A 245 12.94 -5.18 -9.52
C ASP A 245 13.76 -4.58 -8.38
N ASP A 246 14.48 -3.49 -8.67
CA ASP A 246 15.35 -2.73 -7.77
C ASP A 246 14.66 -1.50 -7.15
N HIS A 247 13.33 -1.41 -7.27
CA HIS A 247 12.58 -0.31 -6.70
C HIS A 247 12.51 -0.37 -5.16
N PRO A 248 12.63 0.77 -4.45
CA PRO A 248 12.59 0.84 -2.98
C PRO A 248 11.39 0.15 -2.30
N PHE A 249 10.24 0.09 -2.97
CA PHE A 249 9.04 -0.59 -2.45
C PHE A 249 9.20 -2.09 -2.26
N LEU A 250 10.06 -2.72 -3.05
CA LEU A 250 10.27 -4.16 -3.00
C LEU A 250 11.32 -4.57 -1.97
N PHE A 251 11.94 -3.65 -1.24
CA PHE A 251 12.96 -4.02 -0.26
C PHE A 251 12.34 -4.39 1.08
N SER A 252 12.73 -5.55 1.62
CA SER A 252 12.24 -6.08 2.90
C SER A 252 12.74 -5.28 4.09
N ASP A 253 14.01 -4.85 4.07
CA ASP A 253 14.64 -4.25 5.25
C ASP A 253 15.82 -3.33 4.90
N ARG A 254 15.60 -2.38 4.00
CA ARG A 254 16.62 -1.34 3.78
C ARG A 254 16.84 -0.61 5.10
N ARG A 255 18.09 -0.56 5.57
CA ARG A 255 18.54 0.24 6.72
C ARG A 255 18.02 1.68 6.62
N GLU A 256 17.84 2.15 5.39
CA GLU A 256 17.20 3.41 5.01
C GLU A 256 15.76 3.49 5.54
N TRP A 257 14.88 2.51 5.30
CA TRP A 257 13.52 2.51 5.85
C TRP A 257 13.51 2.51 7.39
N GLN A 258 14.42 1.78 8.02
CA GLN A 258 14.60 1.82 9.47
C GLN A 258 15.08 3.19 9.96
N LEU A 259 15.94 3.88 9.19
CA LEU A 259 16.33 5.26 9.48
C LEU A 259 15.13 6.21 9.35
N LEU A 260 14.30 6.07 8.31
CA LEU A 260 13.11 6.91 8.11
C LEU A 260 12.09 6.73 9.25
N ASN A 261 12.05 5.56 9.89
CA ASN A 261 11.24 5.30 11.08
C ASN A 261 11.76 5.97 12.37
N LYS A 262 13.02 6.44 12.40
CA LYS A 262 13.60 7.08 13.60
C LYS A 262 13.27 8.57 13.70
N TYR A 263 12.75 9.17 12.64
CA TYR A 263 12.50 10.60 12.57
C TYR A 263 11.01 10.86 12.39
N ASP A 264 10.43 11.57 13.35
CA ASP A 264 9.00 11.84 13.40
C ASP A 264 8.51 12.63 12.18
N ASN A 265 9.35 13.50 11.59
CA ASN A 265 9.04 14.23 10.36
C ASN A 265 10.31 14.77 9.69
N TRP A 266 10.14 15.34 8.49
CA TRP A 266 11.22 15.93 7.71
C TRP A 266 11.99 17.04 8.45
N HIS A 267 11.33 17.84 9.30
CA HIS A 267 12.00 18.91 10.03
C HIS A 267 12.93 18.37 11.12
N VAL A 268 12.50 17.33 11.84
CA VAL A 268 13.34 16.64 12.84
C VAL A 268 14.52 15.97 12.14
N PHE A 269 14.28 15.34 10.99
CA PHE A 269 15.35 14.78 10.16
C PHE A 269 16.32 15.85 9.68
N ALA A 270 15.86 16.95 9.06
CA ALA A 270 16.70 18.02 8.56
C ALA A 270 17.49 18.73 9.68
N TYR A 271 16.92 18.84 10.89
CA TYR A 271 17.60 19.34 12.07
C TYR A 271 18.65 18.37 12.61
N ALA A 272 18.37 17.05 12.58
CA ALA A 272 19.37 16.04 12.90
C ALA A 272 20.46 15.92 11.81
N TRP A 273 20.12 16.23 10.56
CA TRP A 273 20.99 16.20 9.38
C TRP A 273 21.95 17.38 9.29
N SER A 274 21.63 18.51 9.92
CA SER A 274 22.53 19.67 10.00
C SER A 274 23.62 19.54 11.08
N LEU A 275 23.72 18.37 11.74
CA LEU A 275 24.79 18.06 12.69
C LEU A 275 26.05 17.50 11.97
N PRO A 276 27.27 17.78 12.47
CA PRO A 276 28.49 17.80 11.65
C PRO A 276 29.07 16.45 11.20
N ASP A 277 28.47 15.31 11.57
CA ASP A 277 29.21 14.03 11.65
C ASP A 277 28.76 12.93 10.67
N MET A 278 28.16 13.27 9.52
CA MET A 278 27.69 12.26 8.56
C MET A 278 27.87 12.66 7.08
N ASN A 279 29.11 12.95 6.66
CA ASN A 279 29.53 13.18 5.26
C ASN A 279 29.35 11.98 4.29
N LYS A 280 28.56 10.96 4.64
CA LYS A 280 28.43 9.70 3.86
C LYS A 280 27.11 9.54 3.10
N LEU A 281 26.10 10.40 3.31
CA LEU A 281 24.80 10.30 2.60
C LEU A 281 24.58 11.33 1.49
N ASN A 282 25.41 12.38 1.36
CA ASN A 282 25.29 13.35 0.26
C ASN A 282 25.45 12.70 -1.13
N HIS A 283 26.08 11.53 -1.23
CA HIS A 283 26.16 10.78 -2.48
C HIS A 283 24.89 10.00 -2.85
N SER A 284 23.87 9.88 -1.99
CA SER A 284 22.67 9.06 -2.30
C SER A 284 21.45 9.85 -2.77
N ILE A 285 21.39 11.16 -2.52
CA ILE A 285 20.25 12.02 -2.91
C ILE A 285 20.44 12.60 -4.33
N ASP A 286 21.69 12.76 -4.79
CA ASP A 286 22.02 13.18 -6.15
C ASP A 286 21.82 12.07 -7.21
N CYS A 287 21.26 10.91 -6.85
CA CYS A 287 21.14 9.72 -7.70
C CYS A 287 19.71 9.35 -8.13
N LEU A 288 18.69 10.18 -7.88
CA LEU A 288 17.31 9.88 -8.33
C LEU A 288 17.12 10.30 -9.81
N PRO A 289 16.95 9.34 -10.75
CA PRO A 289 16.87 9.65 -12.18
C PRO A 289 15.43 9.90 -12.61
N TYR A 290 15.14 11.15 -13.01
CA TYR A 290 13.83 11.58 -13.52
C TYR A 290 13.83 11.50 -15.07
N GLN A 291 13.32 10.40 -15.64
CA GLN A 291 13.12 10.24 -17.09
C GLN A 291 11.84 9.46 -17.41
N GLY A 292 10.90 10.09 -18.15
CA GLY A 292 9.72 9.40 -18.71
C GLY A 292 8.49 10.28 -18.95
N LYS A 293 8.63 11.42 -19.63
CA LYS A 293 7.57 12.44 -19.75
C LYS A 293 6.49 12.19 -20.81
N ASP A 294 6.71 11.33 -21.82
CA ASP A 294 5.88 11.37 -23.03
C ASP A 294 4.92 10.16 -23.22
N GLU A 295 5.13 9.05 -22.51
CA GLU A 295 4.36 7.81 -22.72
C GLU A 295 3.13 7.67 -21.81
N VAL A 296 3.17 8.28 -20.62
CA VAL A 296 2.06 8.35 -19.65
C VAL A 296 0.85 9.08 -20.20
N TRP A 297 1.15 10.13 -20.97
CA TRP A 297 0.16 11.05 -21.48
C TRP A 297 -0.80 10.37 -22.47
N GLN A 298 -0.32 9.39 -23.25
CA GLN A 298 -1.18 8.66 -24.18
C GLN A 298 -2.15 7.72 -23.47
N ILE A 299 -1.78 7.17 -22.31
CA ILE A 299 -2.64 6.24 -21.54
C ILE A 299 -3.73 7.02 -20.78
N ILE A 300 -3.38 8.16 -20.19
CA ILE A 300 -4.35 9.05 -19.51
C ILE A 300 -5.34 9.67 -20.53
N GLN A 301 -4.89 10.05 -21.73
CA GLN A 301 -5.78 10.57 -22.78
C GLN A 301 -6.78 9.53 -23.29
N LYS A 302 -6.36 8.25 -23.40
CA LYS A 302 -7.22 7.16 -23.91
C LYS A 302 -8.36 6.83 -22.94
N ASP A 303 -8.08 6.83 -21.64
CA ASP A 303 -9.08 6.54 -20.60
C ASP A 303 -10.03 7.72 -20.34
N LEU A 304 -9.58 8.95 -20.57
CA LEU A 304 -10.41 10.16 -20.42
C LEU A 304 -11.27 10.47 -21.66
N GLN A 305 -10.87 10.05 -22.86
CA GLN A 305 -11.63 10.29 -24.10
C GLN A 305 -12.70 9.23 -24.41
N GLN A 306 -12.70 8.09 -23.71
CA GLN A 306 -13.70 7.03 -23.93
C GLN A 306 -15.02 7.25 -23.18
N LYS A 307 -15.21 8.38 -22.48
CA LYS A 307 -16.42 8.63 -21.67
C LYS A 307 -16.95 10.07 -21.75
N ASP A 308 -16.82 10.69 -22.93
CA ASP A 308 -17.75 11.74 -23.38
C ASP A 308 -18.83 11.13 -24.27
#